data_AF-A0A926D320-F1
#
_entry.id   AF-A0A926D320-F1
#
_cell.length_a   1.000
_cell.length_b   1.000
_cell.length_c   1.000
_cell.angle_alpha   90.00
_cell.angle_beta   90.00
_cell.angle_gamma   90.00
#
_symmetry.space_group_name_H-M   'P 1'
#
loop_
_entity.id
_entity.type
_entity.pdbx_description
1 polymer ?
#
loop_
_entity_poly.entity_id
_entity_poly.type
_entity_poly.pdbx_seq_one_letter_code
_entity_poly.pdbx_strand_id
1 'polypeptide(L)'
;MEIGDVYDALGQRTGETYVRGGEMPEGGFYYFVEGFVVNSAGKYLIQKRAASRKSAPGIWAATSGRAVTGETLEEAMCREFEEELGLLVQPRDLKWLLTEAYENRFGRMYILRRDLDLKDLVLQEEEVEEVRWAAPEEIRAMAEAGTFYPYRRLEETLKFGDSPLQLAEAGKKEAGILLGVLREAFLVDVITEKNEPTNPAYQTLPVILKQVMGGGYIKILYGAELAGGAYVTREEGRRFRLHTFFLSPKYQDMRLGEQAMERLWLLFPEAREIVCDIPKRSAERTFFPRMGFRPTGGKFEREGTAFLEYRKQL
;
A
#
# COMPACT_ATOMS: atom_id res chain seq x y z
N MET A 1 -14.73 -25.01 12.13
CA MET A 1 -13.87 -25.04 10.93
C MET A 1 -13.92 -23.65 10.32
N GLU A 2 -12.75 -23.07 10.06
CA GLU A 2 -12.65 -21.72 9.49
C GLU A 2 -12.70 -21.81 7.96
N ILE A 3 -13.45 -20.92 7.32
CA ILE A 3 -13.67 -20.88 5.88
C ILE A 3 -13.11 -19.55 5.38
N GLY A 4 -12.30 -19.59 4.31
CA GLY A 4 -11.74 -18.41 3.67
C GLY A 4 -12.26 -18.24 2.24
N ASP A 5 -12.23 -17.01 1.75
CA ASP A 5 -12.51 -16.70 0.35
C ASP A 5 -11.33 -17.07 -0.55
N VAL A 6 -11.63 -17.52 -1.76
CA VAL A 6 -10.63 -17.79 -2.81
C VAL A 6 -10.45 -16.55 -3.67
N TYR A 7 -9.19 -16.24 -3.93
CA TYR A 7 -8.76 -15.12 -4.75
C TYR A 7 -8.02 -15.64 -5.98
N ASP A 8 -8.06 -14.90 -7.07
CA ASP A 8 -7.22 -15.18 -8.23
C ASP A 8 -5.78 -14.66 -8.02
N ALA A 9 -4.90 -14.91 -9.00
CA ALA A 9 -3.51 -14.43 -8.99
C ALA A 9 -3.38 -12.89 -9.04
N LEU A 10 -4.50 -12.17 -9.11
CA LEU A 10 -4.60 -10.72 -9.15
C LEU A 10 -5.17 -10.17 -7.83
N GLY A 11 -5.44 -11.05 -6.85
CA GLY A 11 -6.00 -10.69 -5.57
C GLY A 11 -7.48 -10.31 -5.63
N GLN A 12 -8.20 -10.66 -6.70
CA GLN A 12 -9.65 -10.46 -6.83
C GLN A 12 -10.39 -11.69 -6.33
N ARG A 13 -11.51 -11.50 -5.64
CA ARG A 13 -12.36 -12.60 -5.17
C ARG A 13 -12.95 -13.36 -6.35
N THR A 14 -12.84 -14.68 -6.34
CA THR A 14 -13.45 -15.53 -7.39
C THR A 14 -14.93 -15.83 -7.11
N GLY A 15 -15.35 -15.68 -5.84
CA GLY A 15 -16.67 -16.09 -5.36
C GLY A 15 -16.68 -17.52 -4.80
N GLU A 16 -15.58 -18.26 -4.93
CA GLU A 16 -15.39 -19.56 -4.30
C GLU A 16 -14.84 -19.42 -2.87
N THR A 17 -14.94 -20.50 -2.10
CA THR A 17 -14.43 -20.59 -0.73
C THR A 17 -13.62 -21.86 -0.53
N TYR A 18 -12.76 -21.87 0.48
CA TYR A 18 -11.98 -23.04 0.87
C TYR A 18 -11.99 -23.22 2.40
N VAL A 19 -11.85 -24.46 2.85
CA VAL A 19 -11.75 -24.77 4.29
C VAL A 19 -10.29 -24.67 4.71
N ARG A 20 -9.99 -23.98 5.82
CA ARG A 20 -8.63 -23.85 6.34
C ARG A 20 -8.03 -25.23 6.65
N GLY A 21 -6.92 -25.55 6.00
CA GLY A 21 -6.23 -26.85 6.10
C GLY A 21 -6.72 -27.89 5.09
N GLY A 22 -7.75 -27.57 4.31
CA GLY A 22 -8.19 -28.36 3.15
C GLY A 22 -7.44 -27.97 1.86
N GLU A 23 -7.91 -28.56 0.75
CA GLU A 23 -7.39 -28.31 -0.59
C GLU A 23 -7.84 -26.93 -1.11
N MET A 24 -6.90 -26.17 -1.67
CA MET A 24 -7.17 -24.91 -2.35
C MET A 24 -7.56 -25.20 -3.80
N PRO A 25 -8.60 -24.57 -4.36
CA PRO A 25 -8.89 -24.67 -5.79
C PRO A 25 -7.68 -24.34 -6.66
N GLU A 26 -7.60 -24.96 -7.84
CA GLU A 26 -6.46 -24.77 -8.75
C GLU A 26 -6.32 -23.30 -9.15
N GLY A 27 -5.11 -22.75 -8.99
CA GLY A 27 -4.83 -21.32 -9.23
C GLY A 27 -5.42 -20.38 -8.16
N GLY A 28 -5.97 -20.92 -7.07
CA GLY A 28 -6.55 -20.17 -5.97
C GLY A 28 -5.52 -19.62 -5.00
N PHE A 29 -5.81 -18.42 -4.50
CA PHE A 29 -5.04 -17.67 -3.53
C PHE A 29 -5.91 -17.39 -2.30
N TYR A 30 -5.27 -17.12 -1.17
CA TYR A 30 -5.92 -16.54 0.01
C TYR A 30 -5.17 -15.32 0.52
N TYR A 31 -5.83 -14.48 1.31
CA TYR A 31 -5.17 -13.39 2.02
C TYR A 31 -4.89 -13.76 3.48
N PHE A 32 -3.71 -13.37 3.94
CA PHE A 32 -3.43 -13.15 5.35
C PHE A 32 -3.15 -11.67 5.58
N VAL A 33 -3.40 -11.22 6.82
CA VAL A 33 -3.21 -9.85 7.27
C VAL A 33 -2.15 -9.83 8.35
N GLU A 34 -1.37 -8.75 8.39
CA GLU A 34 -0.35 -8.50 9.40
C GLU A 34 -0.45 -7.06 9.89
N GLY A 35 -0.52 -6.89 11.20
CA GLY A 35 -0.78 -5.61 11.85
C GLY A 35 0.37 -5.21 12.74
N PHE A 36 1.01 -4.09 12.41
CA PHE A 36 2.02 -3.48 13.27
C PHE A 36 1.41 -2.29 13.99
N VAL A 37 1.42 -2.31 15.33
CA VAL A 37 1.07 -1.14 16.13
C VAL A 37 2.32 -0.32 16.40
N VAL A 38 2.27 0.98 16.12
CA VAL A 38 3.39 1.91 16.34
C VAL A 38 2.95 3.00 17.31
N ASN A 39 3.71 3.20 18.38
CA ASN A 39 3.43 4.25 19.37
C ASN A 39 4.06 5.60 18.98
N SER A 40 3.76 6.65 19.74
CA SER A 40 4.29 8.00 19.52
C SER A 40 5.81 8.12 19.67
N ALA A 41 6.46 7.13 20.27
CA ALA A 41 7.91 7.04 20.39
C ALA A 41 8.57 6.27 19.23
N GLY A 42 7.81 5.90 18.18
CA GLY A 42 8.30 5.16 17.01
C GLY A 42 8.66 3.70 17.32
N LYS A 43 8.21 3.16 18.45
CA LYS A 43 8.38 1.74 18.80
C LYS A 43 7.20 0.92 18.29
N TYR A 44 7.49 -0.32 17.93
CA TYR A 44 6.53 -1.27 17.42
C TYR A 44 6.11 -2.22 18.54
N LEU A 45 4.82 -2.51 18.63
CA LEU A 45 4.30 -3.59 19.46
C LEU A 45 4.65 -4.90 18.77
N ILE A 46 5.34 -5.77 19.48
CA ILE A 46 5.69 -7.11 19.02
C ILE A 46 5.15 -8.14 20.02
N GLN A 47 4.74 -9.28 19.51
CA GLN A 47 4.19 -10.40 20.26
C GLN A 47 5.09 -11.61 20.17
N LYS A 48 5.36 -12.24 21.31
CA LYS A 48 6.02 -13.53 21.39
C LYS A 48 4.96 -14.60 21.21
N ARG A 49 5.08 -15.37 20.12
CA ARG A 49 4.12 -16.43 19.78
C ARG A 49 4.11 -17.51 20.85
N ALA A 50 2.92 -17.93 21.28
CA ALA A 50 2.76 -18.94 22.31
C ALA A 50 3.45 -20.27 21.96
N ALA A 51 3.95 -20.98 22.98
CA ALA A 51 4.61 -22.27 22.81
C ALA A 51 3.69 -23.36 22.21
N SER A 52 2.36 -23.20 22.35
CA SER A 52 1.32 -24.07 21.78
C SER A 52 1.18 -23.92 20.25
N ARG A 53 1.78 -22.89 19.65
CA ARG A 53 1.63 -22.60 18.22
C ARG A 53 2.34 -23.63 17.36
N LYS A 54 1.62 -24.15 16.37
CA LYS A 54 2.16 -25.09 15.36
C LYS A 54 3.28 -24.48 14.51
N SER A 55 3.27 -23.17 14.33
CA SER A 55 4.24 -22.44 13.50
C SER A 55 4.96 -21.40 14.34
N ALA A 56 6.30 -21.44 14.28
CA ALA A 56 7.22 -20.50 14.93
C ALA A 56 6.91 -20.24 16.43
N PRO A 57 6.79 -21.27 17.28
CA PRO A 57 6.57 -21.08 18.72
C PRO A 57 7.75 -20.31 19.35
N GLY A 58 7.46 -19.36 20.24
CA GLY A 58 8.45 -18.55 20.95
C GLY A 58 9.13 -17.45 20.13
N ILE A 59 8.84 -17.35 18.82
CA ILE A 59 9.36 -16.31 17.94
C ILE A 59 8.55 -15.02 18.12
N TRP A 60 9.24 -13.89 18.08
CA TRP A 60 8.61 -12.56 18.10
C TRP A 60 8.07 -12.20 16.71
N ALA A 61 6.87 -11.63 16.65
CA ALA A 61 6.17 -11.32 15.41
C ALA A 61 5.25 -10.10 15.59
N ALA A 62 4.64 -9.65 14.50
CA ALA A 62 3.44 -8.82 14.51
C ALA A 62 2.19 -9.67 14.76
N THR A 63 1.07 -9.00 15.07
CA THR A 63 -0.27 -9.61 15.06
C THR A 63 -0.60 -10.04 13.64
N SER A 64 -1.10 -11.27 13.46
CA SER A 64 -1.31 -11.80 12.11
C SER A 64 -2.34 -12.90 12.07
N GLY A 65 -3.15 -12.92 11.02
CA GLY A 65 -4.00 -14.07 10.75
C GLY A 65 -4.61 -14.07 9.36
N ARG A 66 -5.57 -14.96 9.13
CA ARG A 66 -6.14 -15.17 7.79
C ARG A 66 -7.47 -14.45 7.69
N ALA A 67 -7.74 -13.88 6.53
CA ALA A 67 -9.07 -13.35 6.25
C ALA A 67 -10.06 -14.50 6.14
N VAL A 68 -11.22 -14.39 6.81
CA VAL A 68 -12.29 -15.37 6.69
C VAL A 68 -13.34 -14.93 5.69
N THR A 69 -14.23 -15.84 5.30
CA THR A 69 -15.26 -15.57 4.29
C THR A 69 -16.12 -14.36 4.65
N GLY A 70 -16.20 -13.43 3.70
CA GLY A 70 -17.06 -12.26 3.77
C GLY A 70 -16.45 -11.01 4.42
N GLU A 71 -15.30 -11.12 5.09
CA GLU A 71 -14.59 -9.97 5.68
C GLU A 71 -13.81 -9.19 4.62
N THR A 72 -13.83 -7.87 4.69
CA THR A 72 -12.76 -7.05 4.11
C THR A 72 -11.43 -7.34 4.79
N LEU A 73 -10.31 -6.98 4.16
CA LEU A 73 -8.99 -7.23 4.74
C LEU A 73 -8.76 -6.37 6.01
N GLU A 74 -9.37 -5.19 6.07
CA GLU A 74 -9.37 -4.33 7.24
C GLU A 74 -10.20 -4.93 8.39
N GLU A 75 -11.36 -5.51 8.10
CA GLU A 75 -12.18 -6.24 9.09
C GLU A 75 -11.43 -7.44 9.65
N ALA A 76 -10.79 -8.23 8.78
CA ALA A 76 -9.93 -9.34 9.21
C ALA A 76 -8.85 -8.85 10.18
N MET A 77 -8.16 -7.75 9.87
CA MET A 77 -7.14 -7.21 10.76
C MET A 77 -7.70 -6.67 12.08
N CYS A 78 -8.89 -6.05 12.06
CA CYS A 78 -9.55 -5.61 13.30
C CYS A 78 -9.91 -6.81 14.19
N ARG A 79 -10.44 -7.90 13.60
CA ARG A 79 -10.71 -9.15 14.32
C ARG A 79 -9.45 -9.73 14.93
N GLU A 80 -8.36 -9.85 14.18
CA GLU A 80 -7.10 -10.43 14.70
C GLU A 80 -6.51 -9.57 15.84
N PHE A 81 -6.64 -8.24 15.79
CA PHE A 81 -6.27 -7.38 16.93
C PHE A 81 -7.16 -7.59 18.16
N GLU A 82 -8.45 -7.81 17.96
CA GLU A 82 -9.39 -8.11 19.05
C GLU A 82 -9.13 -9.50 19.64
N GLU A 83 -8.96 -10.52 18.80
CA GLU A 83 -8.73 -11.91 19.20
C GLU A 83 -7.38 -12.06 19.92
N GLU A 84 -6.26 -11.61 19.32
CA GLU A 84 -4.93 -11.87 19.89
C GLU A 84 -4.57 -10.92 21.05
N LEU A 85 -5.05 -9.67 21.03
CA LEU A 85 -4.63 -8.61 21.96
C LEU A 85 -5.78 -7.99 22.79
N GLY A 86 -7.04 -8.32 22.53
CA GLY A 86 -8.18 -7.62 23.12
C GLY A 86 -8.32 -6.16 22.64
N LEU A 87 -7.69 -5.80 21.52
CA LEU A 87 -7.58 -4.43 21.06
C LEU A 87 -8.69 -4.08 20.05
N LEU A 88 -9.65 -3.25 20.48
CA LEU A 88 -10.71 -2.76 19.59
C LEU A 88 -10.18 -1.67 18.65
N VAL A 89 -10.29 -1.93 17.34
CA VAL A 89 -9.82 -1.08 16.24
C VAL A 89 -10.93 -0.92 15.20
N GLN A 90 -11.01 0.23 14.55
CA GLN A 90 -11.90 0.42 13.41
C GLN A 90 -11.12 0.34 12.09
N PRO A 91 -11.72 -0.18 11.00
CA PRO A 91 -11.07 -0.24 9.69
C PRO A 91 -10.43 1.07 9.23
N ARG A 92 -11.08 2.21 9.53
CA ARG A 92 -10.59 3.55 9.16
C ARG A 92 -9.28 3.98 9.86
N ASP A 93 -8.94 3.33 10.97
CA ASP A 93 -7.74 3.63 11.75
C ASP A 93 -6.52 2.85 11.21
N LEU A 94 -6.77 1.80 10.41
CA LEU A 94 -5.75 1.00 9.76
C LEU A 94 -5.21 1.70 8.52
N LYS A 95 -3.89 1.72 8.40
CA LYS A 95 -3.18 2.31 7.26
C LYS A 95 -2.56 1.19 6.45
N TRP A 96 -3.00 1.04 5.20
CA TRP A 96 -2.39 0.08 4.29
C TRP A 96 -0.94 0.47 4.02
N LEU A 97 -0.02 -0.44 4.36
CA LEU A 97 1.41 -0.22 4.20
C LEU A 97 1.91 -0.79 2.88
N LEU A 98 1.66 -2.08 2.67
CA LEU A 98 2.06 -2.82 1.48
C LEU A 98 1.28 -4.12 1.34
N THR A 99 1.40 -4.74 0.17
CA THR A 99 0.95 -6.11 -0.07
C THR A 99 2.13 -6.93 -0.58
N GLU A 100 2.27 -8.17 -0.12
CA GLU A 100 3.24 -9.13 -0.63
C GLU A 100 2.52 -10.25 -1.40
N ALA A 101 3.03 -10.59 -2.57
CA ALA A 101 2.58 -11.77 -3.31
C ALA A 101 3.52 -12.97 -3.07
N TYR A 102 2.91 -14.12 -2.86
CA TYR A 102 3.53 -15.43 -2.77
C TYR A 102 2.94 -16.33 -3.87
N GLU A 103 3.38 -17.58 -3.93
CA GLU A 103 2.92 -18.54 -4.94
C GLU A 103 1.41 -18.85 -4.84
N ASN A 104 0.86 -18.87 -3.63
CA ASN A 104 -0.53 -19.29 -3.37
C ASN A 104 -1.27 -18.40 -2.35
N ARG A 105 -0.74 -17.21 -2.06
CA ARG A 105 -1.31 -16.28 -1.08
C ARG A 105 -0.82 -14.85 -1.25
N PHE A 106 -1.54 -13.93 -0.63
CA PHE A 106 -1.16 -12.54 -0.46
C PHE A 106 -1.05 -12.18 1.02
N GLY A 107 -0.05 -11.39 1.37
CA GLY A 107 0.10 -10.80 2.70
C GLY A 107 -0.24 -9.32 2.66
N ARG A 108 -1.31 -8.90 3.35
CA ARG A 108 -1.70 -7.49 3.47
C ARG A 108 -1.17 -6.93 4.78
N MET A 109 -0.30 -5.93 4.70
CA MET A 109 0.28 -5.31 5.90
C MET A 109 -0.42 -3.99 6.24
N TYR A 110 -0.76 -3.81 7.50
CA TYR A 110 -1.35 -2.62 8.07
C TYR A 110 -0.48 -2.02 9.18
N ILE A 111 -0.54 -0.69 9.28
CA ILE A 111 -0.05 0.06 10.44
C ILE A 111 -1.24 0.60 11.22
N LEU A 112 -1.19 0.42 12.53
CA LEU A 112 -2.03 1.14 13.48
C LEU A 112 -1.14 2.08 14.31
N ARG A 113 -1.43 3.38 14.32
CA ARG A 113 -0.72 4.31 15.21
C ARG A 113 -1.49 4.49 16.49
N ARG A 114 -0.93 4.04 17.61
CA ARG A 114 -1.61 4.10 18.90
C ARG A 114 -0.62 3.95 20.05
N ASP A 115 -0.72 4.84 21.02
CA ASP A 115 -0.12 4.64 22.34
C ASP A 115 -1.05 3.72 23.15
N LEU A 116 -0.47 2.68 23.77
CA LEU A 116 -1.18 1.68 24.56
C LEU A 116 -0.42 1.45 25.86
N ASP A 117 -1.15 1.30 26.98
CA ASP A 117 -0.61 0.62 28.15
C ASP A 117 -0.74 -0.89 27.91
N LEU A 118 0.37 -1.60 27.94
CA LEU A 118 0.38 -3.05 27.68
C LEU A 118 -0.41 -3.84 28.73
N LYS A 119 -0.65 -3.25 29.90
CA LYS A 119 -1.46 -3.85 30.97
C LYS A 119 -2.96 -3.89 30.66
N ASP A 120 -3.42 -3.05 29.73
CA ASP A 120 -4.82 -3.00 29.32
C ASP A 120 -5.14 -4.03 28.22
N LEU A 121 -4.12 -4.72 27.68
CA LEU A 121 -4.30 -5.76 26.68
C LEU A 121 -4.77 -7.06 27.33
N VAL A 122 -5.68 -7.75 26.64
CA VAL A 122 -6.18 -9.07 27.02
C VAL A 122 -5.65 -10.05 26.00
N LEU A 123 -4.53 -10.69 26.33
CA LEU A 123 -3.84 -11.60 25.41
C LEU A 123 -4.59 -12.93 25.32
N GLN A 124 -4.75 -13.44 24.10
CA GLN A 124 -5.17 -14.82 23.90
C GLN A 124 -3.99 -15.76 24.15
N GLU A 125 -3.99 -16.45 25.29
CA GLU A 125 -2.87 -17.29 25.75
C GLU A 125 -2.50 -18.41 24.75
N GLU A 126 -3.44 -18.87 23.92
CA GLU A 126 -3.16 -19.87 22.87
C GLU A 126 -2.37 -19.30 21.68
N GLU A 127 -2.37 -17.99 21.49
CA GLU A 127 -1.73 -17.28 20.37
C GLU A 127 -0.47 -16.51 20.81
N VAL A 128 -0.57 -15.81 21.94
CA VAL A 128 0.41 -14.83 22.41
C VAL A 128 0.82 -15.13 23.85
N GLU A 129 2.12 -15.32 24.06
CA GLU A 129 2.73 -15.51 25.39
C GLU A 129 3.04 -14.18 26.08
N GLU A 130 3.54 -13.22 25.31
CA GLU A 130 4.06 -11.96 25.81
C GLU A 130 3.98 -10.88 24.74
N VAL A 131 3.83 -9.62 25.14
CA VAL A 131 3.95 -8.46 24.25
C VAL A 131 4.93 -7.44 24.81
N ARG A 132 5.63 -6.73 23.93
CA ARG A 132 6.47 -5.59 24.32
C ARG A 132 6.59 -4.55 23.22
N TRP A 133 6.96 -3.34 23.63
CA TRP A 133 7.45 -2.32 22.71
C TRP A 133 8.91 -2.59 22.33
N ALA A 134 9.23 -2.53 21.03
CA ALA A 134 10.58 -2.67 20.52
C ALA A 134 10.90 -1.54 19.53
N ALA A 135 12.10 -0.95 19.63
CA ALA A 135 12.61 -0.01 18.63
C ALA A 135 12.98 -0.76 17.32
N PRO A 136 12.98 -0.07 16.17
CA PRO A 136 13.39 -0.67 14.89
C PRO A 136 14.74 -1.39 14.95
N GLU A 137 15.72 -0.84 15.67
CA GLU A 137 17.07 -1.41 15.82
C GLU A 137 17.05 -2.72 16.60
N GLU A 138 16.21 -2.81 17.64
CA GLU A 138 16.01 -4.06 18.39
C GLU A 138 15.38 -5.12 17.49
N ILE A 139 14.39 -4.74 16.68
CA ILE A 139 13.71 -5.66 15.74
C ILE A 139 14.69 -6.20 14.71
N ARG A 140 15.56 -5.35 14.15
CA ARG A 140 16.63 -5.78 13.24
C ARG A 140 17.57 -6.76 13.91
N ALA A 141 18.03 -6.46 15.13
CA ALA A 141 18.91 -7.35 15.87
C ALA A 141 18.24 -8.72 16.17
N MET A 142 16.94 -8.72 16.50
CA MET A 142 16.19 -9.96 16.70
C MET A 142 16.02 -10.75 15.40
N ALA A 143 15.80 -10.07 14.26
CA ALA A 143 15.71 -10.69 12.94
C ALA A 143 17.05 -11.34 12.54
N GLU A 144 18.17 -10.65 12.76
CA GLU A 144 19.52 -11.20 12.54
C GLU A 144 19.81 -12.41 13.45
N ALA A 145 19.35 -12.37 14.69
CA ALA A 145 19.47 -13.48 15.64
C ALA A 145 18.49 -14.64 15.39
N GLY A 146 17.58 -14.51 14.42
CA GLY A 146 16.55 -15.52 14.12
C GLY A 146 15.46 -15.65 15.21
N THR A 147 15.31 -14.63 16.06
CA THR A 147 14.31 -14.57 17.13
C THR A 147 13.10 -13.70 16.78
N PHE A 148 13.15 -13.01 15.64
CA PHE A 148 12.01 -12.32 15.03
C PHE A 148 11.56 -13.06 13.76
N TYR A 149 10.26 -13.03 13.47
CA TYR A 149 9.71 -13.66 12.29
C TYR A 149 10.33 -13.06 11.01
N PRO A 150 10.72 -13.88 10.02
CA PRO A 150 11.52 -13.42 8.87
C PRO A 150 10.64 -12.75 7.80
N TYR A 151 10.14 -11.55 8.08
CA TYR A 151 9.35 -10.76 7.13
C TYR A 151 10.22 -10.36 5.92
N ARG A 152 9.73 -10.63 4.69
CA ARG A 152 10.46 -10.30 3.45
C ARG A 152 10.66 -8.79 3.29
N ARG A 153 9.68 -7.98 3.71
CA ARG A 153 9.68 -6.51 3.63
C ARG A 153 9.92 -5.82 4.99
N LEU A 154 10.70 -6.45 5.87
CA LEU A 154 10.94 -5.90 7.22
C LEU A 154 11.48 -4.47 7.17
N GLU A 155 12.46 -4.18 6.32
CA GLU A 155 13.05 -2.85 6.23
C GLU A 155 12.07 -1.81 5.70
N GLU A 156 11.27 -2.13 4.68
CA GLU A 156 10.22 -1.23 4.21
C GLU A 156 9.17 -0.99 5.31
N THR A 157 8.80 -2.02 6.07
CA THR A 157 7.85 -1.89 7.19
C THR A 157 8.38 -0.98 8.30
N LEU A 158 9.65 -1.14 8.69
CA LEU A 158 10.28 -0.29 9.70
C LEU A 158 10.54 1.13 9.19
N LYS A 159 10.92 1.29 7.92
CA LYS A 159 11.16 2.60 7.29
C LYS A 159 9.89 3.42 7.15
N PHE A 160 8.76 2.77 6.86
CA PHE A 160 7.52 3.46 6.49
C PHE A 160 6.45 3.44 7.56
N GLY A 161 6.55 2.56 8.57
CA GLY A 161 5.51 2.41 9.58
C GLY A 161 5.23 3.69 10.38
N ASP A 162 6.28 4.41 10.79
CA ASP A 162 6.12 5.71 11.45
C ASP A 162 6.14 6.92 10.48
N SER A 163 5.95 6.70 9.18
CA SER A 163 5.89 7.83 8.25
C SER A 163 4.50 8.49 8.16
N PRO A 164 4.41 9.84 8.22
CA PRO A 164 3.14 10.56 8.06
C PRO A 164 2.54 10.41 6.66
N LEU A 165 3.37 10.06 5.67
CA LEU A 165 2.93 9.72 4.32
C LEU A 165 2.14 8.42 4.33
N GLN A 166 0.96 8.41 3.71
CA GLN A 166 0.15 7.22 3.51
C GLN A 166 -0.35 7.17 2.07
N LEU A 167 -0.55 5.95 1.60
CA LEU A 167 -1.21 5.66 0.34
C LEU A 167 -2.45 4.82 0.63
N ALA A 168 -3.53 5.11 -0.07
CA ALA A 168 -4.75 4.33 0.04
C ALA A 168 -5.52 4.43 -1.28
N GLU A 169 -6.45 3.53 -1.51
CA GLU A 169 -7.39 3.69 -2.63
C GLU A 169 -8.28 4.91 -2.39
N ALA A 170 -8.50 5.68 -3.46
CA ALA A 170 -9.41 6.80 -3.44
C ALA A 170 -10.86 6.28 -3.54
N GLY A 171 -11.75 6.89 -2.76
CA GLY A 171 -13.19 6.69 -2.83
C GLY A 171 -13.89 7.84 -3.55
N LYS A 172 -15.16 7.61 -3.93
CA LYS A 172 -16.00 8.60 -4.64
C LYS A 172 -16.05 9.97 -3.94
N LYS A 173 -16.04 9.98 -2.60
CA LYS A 173 -16.10 11.21 -1.78
C LYS A 173 -14.86 12.09 -1.93
N GLU A 174 -13.72 11.52 -2.32
CA GLU A 174 -12.44 12.23 -2.45
C GLU A 174 -12.20 12.77 -3.86
N ALA A 175 -12.99 12.34 -4.86
CA ALA A 175 -12.78 12.70 -6.27
C ALA A 175 -12.76 14.22 -6.51
N GLY A 176 -13.63 14.97 -5.84
CA GLY A 176 -13.65 16.44 -5.95
C GLY A 176 -12.39 17.11 -5.37
N ILE A 177 -11.91 16.61 -4.24
CA ILE A 177 -10.72 17.14 -3.56
C ILE A 177 -9.48 16.79 -4.39
N LEU A 178 -9.37 15.55 -4.88
CA LEU A 178 -8.31 15.10 -5.78
C LEU A 178 -8.23 15.95 -7.04
N LEU A 179 -9.37 16.28 -7.65
CA LEU A 179 -9.42 17.18 -8.81
C LEU A 179 -8.92 18.59 -8.47
N GLY A 180 -9.24 19.12 -7.28
CA GLY A 180 -8.74 20.40 -6.81
C GLY A 180 -7.21 20.40 -6.68
N VAL A 181 -6.65 19.39 -6.00
CA VAL A 181 -5.20 19.23 -5.82
C VAL A 181 -4.49 19.00 -7.16
N LEU A 182 -5.09 18.24 -8.08
CA LEU A 182 -4.57 18.03 -9.43
C LEU A 182 -4.44 19.36 -10.17
N ARG A 183 -5.49 20.18 -10.15
CA ARG A 183 -5.47 21.50 -10.79
C ARG A 183 -4.41 22.42 -10.21
N GLU A 184 -4.28 22.42 -8.89
CA GLU A 184 -3.25 23.20 -8.20
C GLU A 184 -1.84 22.76 -8.62
N ALA A 185 -1.58 21.45 -8.64
CA ALA A 185 -0.28 20.88 -8.98
C ALA A 185 0.19 21.22 -10.40
N PHE A 186 -0.74 21.35 -11.35
CA PHE A 186 -0.45 21.64 -12.75
C PHE A 186 -0.80 23.09 -13.17
N LEU A 187 -1.14 23.97 -12.21
CA LEU A 187 -1.56 25.35 -12.50
C LEU A 187 -0.43 26.18 -13.14
N VAL A 188 0.80 25.97 -12.68
CA VAL A 188 1.98 26.66 -13.26
C VAL A 188 2.12 26.30 -14.73
N ASP A 189 2.00 25.01 -15.08
CA ASP A 189 2.05 24.54 -16.45
C ASP A 189 0.95 25.17 -17.31
N VAL A 190 -0.27 25.32 -16.77
CA VAL A 190 -1.36 26.02 -17.48
C VAL A 190 -0.99 27.47 -17.83
N ILE A 191 -0.38 28.20 -16.89
CA ILE A 191 0.00 29.60 -17.06
C ILE A 191 1.17 29.72 -18.07
N THR A 192 2.16 28.85 -17.96
CA THR A 192 3.37 28.92 -18.79
C THR A 192 3.20 28.31 -20.18
N GLU A 193 2.28 27.36 -20.34
CA GLU A 193 2.19 26.50 -21.54
C GLU A 193 0.91 26.75 -22.39
N LYS A 194 0.11 27.78 -22.05
CA LYS A 194 -1.09 28.28 -22.79
C LYS A 194 -1.88 27.23 -23.60
N ASN A 195 -3.02 26.78 -23.04
CA ASN A 195 -4.06 26.00 -23.73
C ASN A 195 -3.62 24.62 -24.26
N GLU A 196 -2.76 23.92 -23.53
CA GLU A 196 -2.41 22.56 -23.92
C GLU A 196 -3.49 21.54 -23.54
N PRO A 197 -4.18 20.91 -24.52
CA PRO A 197 -5.38 20.11 -24.24
C PRO A 197 -5.09 18.87 -23.38
N THR A 198 -3.86 18.34 -23.41
CA THR A 198 -3.47 17.16 -22.62
C THR A 198 -3.06 17.46 -21.18
N ASN A 199 -3.05 18.73 -20.76
CA ASN A 199 -2.66 19.08 -19.39
C ASN A 199 -3.65 18.46 -18.38
N PRO A 200 -3.17 17.71 -17.36
CA PRO A 200 -4.04 17.08 -16.37
C PRO A 200 -4.98 18.03 -15.63
N ALA A 201 -4.65 19.33 -15.51
CA ALA A 201 -5.51 20.34 -14.91
C ALA A 201 -6.88 20.48 -15.62
N TYR A 202 -6.97 20.12 -16.90
CA TYR A 202 -8.21 20.19 -17.67
C TYR A 202 -9.15 18.98 -17.47
N GLN A 203 -8.75 17.98 -16.68
CA GLN A 203 -9.64 16.89 -16.32
C GLN A 203 -10.92 17.40 -15.62
N THR A 204 -11.98 16.62 -15.77
CA THR A 204 -13.31 16.93 -15.22
C THR A 204 -13.66 15.98 -14.09
N LEU A 205 -14.58 16.39 -13.22
CA LEU A 205 -15.05 15.54 -12.12
C LEU A 205 -15.64 14.20 -12.62
N PRO A 206 -16.44 14.13 -13.71
CA PRO A 206 -16.88 12.85 -14.28
C PRO A 206 -15.74 11.92 -14.67
N VAL A 207 -14.63 12.46 -15.20
CA VAL A 207 -13.44 11.67 -15.57
C VAL A 207 -12.77 11.11 -14.32
N ILE A 208 -12.51 11.96 -13.32
CA ILE A 208 -11.90 11.51 -12.04
C ILE A 208 -12.79 10.49 -11.34
N LEU A 209 -14.11 10.70 -11.29
CA LEU A 209 -15.06 9.73 -10.74
C LEU A 209 -15.00 8.40 -11.47
N LYS A 210 -14.96 8.40 -12.81
CA LYS A 210 -14.82 7.18 -13.59
C LYS A 210 -13.52 6.43 -13.26
N GLN A 211 -12.40 7.14 -13.15
CA GLN A 211 -11.11 6.55 -12.80
C GLN A 211 -11.11 5.98 -11.37
N VAL A 212 -11.63 6.73 -10.40
CA VAL A 212 -11.79 6.30 -8.99
C VAL A 212 -12.67 5.05 -8.89
N MET A 213 -13.82 5.04 -9.57
CA MET A 213 -14.72 3.88 -9.58
C MET A 213 -14.17 2.69 -10.36
N GLY A 214 -13.29 2.92 -11.33
CA GLY A 214 -12.63 1.88 -12.12
C GLY A 214 -11.47 1.21 -11.38
N GLY A 215 -11.10 1.68 -10.19
CA GLY A 215 -9.97 1.18 -9.41
C GLY A 215 -8.63 1.76 -9.85
N GLY A 216 -7.61 1.58 -9.02
CA GLY A 216 -6.23 2.00 -9.31
C GLY A 216 -5.95 3.50 -9.13
N TYR A 217 -6.92 4.29 -8.67
CA TYR A 217 -6.67 5.66 -8.22
C TYR A 217 -6.24 5.64 -6.76
N ILE A 218 -4.96 5.93 -6.53
CA ILE A 218 -4.34 5.96 -5.20
C ILE A 218 -4.29 7.41 -4.72
N LYS A 219 -4.87 7.70 -3.56
CA LYS A 219 -4.70 8.98 -2.88
C LYS A 219 -3.40 8.98 -2.09
N ILE A 220 -2.72 10.12 -2.09
CA ILE A 220 -1.52 10.37 -1.31
C ILE A 220 -1.92 11.28 -0.14
N LEU A 221 -1.73 10.80 1.07
CA LEU A 221 -2.03 11.54 2.30
C LEU A 221 -0.73 11.91 3.02
N TYR A 222 -0.69 13.09 3.62
CA TYR A 222 0.35 13.48 4.56
C TYR A 222 -0.30 13.91 5.87
N GLY A 223 -0.18 13.08 6.90
CA GLY A 223 -1.01 13.22 8.11
C GLY A 223 -2.48 12.95 7.77
N ALA A 224 -3.35 13.94 7.99
CA ALA A 224 -4.78 13.89 7.66
C ALA A 224 -5.13 14.62 6.35
N GLU A 225 -4.16 15.28 5.71
CA GLU A 225 -4.38 16.06 4.49
C GLU A 225 -4.19 15.23 3.22
N LEU A 226 -5.05 15.48 2.23
CA LEU A 226 -4.88 14.96 0.87
C LEU A 226 -3.77 15.74 0.17
N ALA A 227 -2.58 15.16 0.10
CA ALA A 227 -1.40 15.76 -0.47
C ALA A 227 -1.30 15.58 -1.99
N GLY A 228 -1.98 14.59 -2.57
CA GLY A 228 -1.95 14.34 -4.00
C GLY A 228 -2.60 13.02 -4.41
N GLY A 229 -2.21 12.53 -5.59
CA GLY A 229 -2.76 11.30 -6.13
C GLY A 229 -1.90 10.67 -7.21
N ALA A 230 -2.14 9.39 -7.44
CA ALA A 230 -1.60 8.62 -8.55
C ALA A 230 -2.70 7.80 -9.20
N TYR A 231 -2.78 7.82 -10.53
CA TYR A 231 -3.68 6.94 -11.27
C TYR A 231 -2.87 5.87 -11.98
N VAL A 232 -3.10 4.62 -11.59
CA VAL A 232 -2.41 3.44 -12.08
C VAL A 232 -3.42 2.48 -12.68
N THR A 233 -3.13 1.94 -13.87
CA THR A 233 -3.92 0.83 -14.43
C THR A 233 -3.01 -0.32 -14.79
N ARG A 234 -3.53 -1.53 -14.68
CA ARG A 234 -2.86 -2.69 -15.27
C ARG A 234 -3.04 -2.69 -16.79
N GLU A 235 -1.98 -3.07 -17.49
CA GLU A 235 -2.02 -3.44 -18.91
C GLU A 235 -2.04 -4.97 -19.05
N GLU A 236 -1.49 -5.50 -20.14
CA GLU A 236 -1.39 -6.95 -20.34
C GLU A 236 -0.35 -7.58 -19.39
N GLY A 237 -0.70 -8.72 -18.81
CA GLY A 237 0.18 -9.45 -17.89
C GLY A 237 0.51 -8.67 -16.61
N ARG A 238 1.81 -8.52 -16.32
CA ARG A 238 2.36 -7.87 -15.12
C ARG A 238 2.91 -6.46 -15.39
N ARG A 239 2.48 -5.85 -16.49
CA ARG A 239 2.83 -4.48 -16.87
C ARG A 239 1.79 -3.50 -16.34
N PHE A 240 2.23 -2.41 -15.73
CA PHE A 240 1.37 -1.38 -15.14
C PHE A 240 1.69 -0.02 -15.74
N ARG A 241 0.65 0.77 -16.02
CA ARG A 241 0.78 2.14 -16.50
C ARG A 241 0.47 3.12 -15.38
N LEU A 242 1.42 4.02 -15.12
CA LEU A 242 1.18 5.22 -14.35
C LEU A 242 0.73 6.34 -15.29
N HIS A 243 -0.55 6.68 -15.23
CA HIS A 243 -1.16 7.71 -16.08
C HIS A 243 -0.93 9.11 -15.54
N THR A 244 -1.00 9.27 -14.23
CA THR A 244 -0.84 10.57 -13.57
C THR A 244 -0.24 10.36 -12.19
N PHE A 245 0.67 11.23 -11.80
CA PHE A 245 1.21 11.32 -10.44
C PHE A 245 1.39 12.79 -10.12
N PHE A 246 0.84 13.24 -9.00
CA PHE A 246 0.85 14.65 -8.64
C PHE A 246 0.82 14.84 -7.13
N LEU A 247 1.42 15.94 -6.69
CA LEU A 247 1.39 16.43 -5.32
C LEU A 247 1.04 17.92 -5.34
N SER A 248 0.26 18.37 -4.37
CA SER A 248 0.06 19.80 -4.13
C SER A 248 1.43 20.50 -4.01
N PRO A 249 1.61 21.71 -4.57
CA PRO A 249 2.86 22.47 -4.48
C PRO A 249 3.41 22.59 -3.06
N LYS A 250 2.54 22.64 -2.04
CA LYS A 250 2.92 22.64 -0.61
C LYS A 250 3.86 21.49 -0.22
N TYR A 251 3.83 20.36 -0.92
CA TYR A 251 4.54 19.14 -0.57
C TYR A 251 5.68 18.76 -1.52
N GLN A 252 5.95 19.56 -2.56
CA GLN A 252 6.89 19.18 -3.62
C GLN A 252 8.36 19.22 -3.17
N ASP A 253 8.72 20.09 -2.21
CA ASP A 253 10.10 20.24 -1.72
C ASP A 253 10.50 19.27 -0.59
N MET A 254 9.57 18.44 -0.12
CA MET A 254 9.79 17.58 1.06
C MET A 254 10.33 16.17 0.71
N ARG A 255 10.80 15.96 -0.52
CA ARG A 255 11.08 14.62 -1.09
C ARG A 255 9.88 13.66 -1.01
N LEU A 256 8.67 14.19 -0.80
CA LEU A 256 7.46 13.40 -0.63
C LEU A 256 7.13 12.60 -1.90
N GLY A 257 7.40 13.19 -3.07
CA GLY A 257 7.21 12.52 -4.37
C GLY A 257 8.06 11.26 -4.53
N GLU A 258 9.33 11.30 -4.09
CA GLU A 258 10.22 10.13 -4.12
C GLU A 258 9.70 9.02 -3.19
N GLN A 259 9.32 9.38 -1.96
CA GLN A 259 8.80 8.44 -0.98
C GLN A 259 7.46 7.82 -1.40
N ALA A 260 6.55 8.64 -1.94
CA ALA A 260 5.25 8.17 -2.42
C ALA A 260 5.42 7.26 -3.65
N MET A 261 6.33 7.60 -4.56
CA MET A 261 6.63 6.75 -5.72
C MET A 261 7.29 5.43 -5.31
N GLU A 262 8.18 5.43 -4.32
CA GLU A 262 8.80 4.20 -3.79
C GLU A 262 7.73 3.27 -3.19
N ARG A 263 6.79 3.83 -2.42
CA ARG A 263 5.72 3.06 -1.78
C ARG A 263 4.59 2.63 -2.71
N LEU A 264 4.30 3.40 -3.75
CA LEU A 264 3.20 3.12 -4.66
C LEU A 264 3.27 1.69 -5.20
N TRP A 265 4.47 1.23 -5.53
CA TRP A 265 4.68 -0.11 -6.10
C TRP A 265 4.62 -1.23 -5.06
N LEU A 266 4.72 -0.92 -3.77
CA LEU A 266 4.47 -1.88 -2.70
C LEU A 266 2.97 -2.23 -2.57
N LEU A 267 2.09 -1.44 -3.19
CA LEU A 267 0.65 -1.72 -3.25
C LEU A 267 0.28 -2.72 -4.36
N PHE A 268 1.15 -2.89 -5.36
CA PHE A 268 0.95 -3.72 -6.55
C PHE A 268 2.04 -4.81 -6.63
N PRO A 269 2.05 -5.81 -5.75
CA PRO A 269 3.12 -6.82 -5.67
C PRO A 269 3.26 -7.71 -6.92
N GLU A 270 2.25 -7.72 -7.78
CA GLU A 270 2.24 -8.42 -9.06
C GLU A 270 2.97 -7.66 -10.17
N ALA A 271 3.21 -6.35 -9.99
CA ALA A 271 3.87 -5.52 -10.99
C ALA A 271 5.33 -5.95 -11.22
N ARG A 272 5.72 -6.07 -12.50
CA ARG A 272 7.10 -6.38 -12.94
C ARG A 272 7.67 -5.32 -13.85
N GLU A 273 6.81 -4.67 -14.62
CA GLU A 273 7.17 -3.53 -15.44
C GLU A 273 6.20 -2.39 -15.18
N ILE A 274 6.75 -1.19 -15.01
CA ILE A 274 5.99 0.04 -14.94
C ILE A 274 6.30 0.86 -16.18
N VAL A 275 5.28 1.44 -16.78
CA VAL A 275 5.42 2.42 -17.85
C VAL A 275 4.69 3.72 -17.53
N CYS A 276 5.23 4.83 -17.98
CA CYS A 276 4.60 6.14 -17.87
C CYS A 276 4.93 7.00 -19.09
N ASP A 277 4.01 7.90 -19.43
CA ASP A 277 4.16 8.81 -20.54
C ASP A 277 4.50 10.20 -20.01
N ILE A 278 5.60 10.78 -20.48
CA ILE A 278 6.05 12.11 -20.07
C ILE A 278 5.99 13.05 -21.28
N PRO A 279 5.35 14.22 -21.19
CA PRO A 279 5.44 15.22 -22.24
C PRO A 279 6.91 15.53 -22.54
N LYS A 280 7.31 15.52 -23.82
CA LYS A 280 8.70 15.64 -24.24
C LYS A 280 9.40 16.88 -23.65
N ARG A 281 8.67 17.98 -23.52
CA ARG A 281 9.16 19.24 -22.93
C ARG A 281 9.44 19.18 -21.42
N SER A 282 8.80 18.26 -20.71
CA SER A 282 8.97 18.08 -19.25
C SER A 282 9.98 16.98 -18.92
N ALA A 283 10.52 16.30 -19.94
CA ALA A 283 11.46 15.19 -19.77
C ALA A 283 12.75 15.58 -19.01
N GLU A 284 13.23 16.82 -19.16
CA GLU A 284 14.44 17.30 -18.48
C GLU A 284 14.20 17.71 -17.02
N ARG A 285 12.96 18.03 -16.65
CA ARG A 285 12.57 18.51 -15.31
C ARG A 285 12.00 17.41 -14.42
N THR A 286 11.80 16.22 -14.97
CA THR A 286 11.08 15.16 -14.28
C THR A 286 11.96 14.34 -13.32
N PHE A 287 11.37 13.85 -12.24
CA PHE A 287 12.06 13.03 -11.24
C PHE A 287 12.07 11.52 -11.58
N PHE A 288 11.35 11.08 -12.61
CA PHE A 288 11.27 9.66 -13.01
C PHE A 288 12.64 9.00 -13.26
N PRO A 289 13.61 9.62 -13.97
CA PRO A 289 14.95 9.05 -14.11
C PRO A 289 15.66 8.76 -12.78
N ARG A 290 15.52 9.67 -11.79
CA ARG A 290 16.06 9.47 -10.43
C ARG A 290 15.40 8.28 -9.72
N MET A 291 14.17 7.97 -10.07
CA MET A 291 13.43 6.80 -9.56
C MET A 291 13.71 5.51 -10.34
N GLY A 292 14.65 5.52 -11.29
CA GLY A 292 15.08 4.35 -12.07
C GLY A 292 14.31 4.13 -13.38
N PHE A 293 13.45 5.06 -13.79
CA PHE A 293 12.79 4.98 -15.10
C PHE A 293 13.76 5.33 -16.23
N ARG A 294 13.66 4.62 -17.34
CA ARG A 294 14.48 4.84 -18.54
C ARG A 294 13.58 5.06 -19.76
N PRO A 295 13.93 5.97 -20.68
CA PRO A 295 13.18 6.15 -21.91
C PRO A 295 13.21 4.87 -22.75
N THR A 296 12.09 4.50 -23.36
CA THR A 296 12.00 3.32 -24.24
C THR A 296 12.43 3.63 -25.68
N GLY A 297 12.58 4.92 -26.01
CA GLY A 297 12.73 5.39 -27.39
C GLY A 297 11.38 5.58 -28.10
N GLY A 298 10.28 5.11 -27.52
CA GLY A 298 8.92 5.33 -27.99
C GLY A 298 8.57 6.82 -27.95
N LYS A 299 8.15 7.34 -29.11
CA LYS A 299 7.66 8.71 -29.28
C LYS A 299 6.30 8.65 -29.94
N PHE A 300 5.34 9.37 -29.41
CA PHE A 300 4.00 9.45 -29.97
C PHE A 300 3.39 10.81 -29.66
N GLU A 301 2.26 11.12 -30.31
CA GLU A 301 1.55 12.37 -30.14
C GLU A 301 0.12 12.10 -29.67
N ARG A 302 -0.39 12.92 -28.73
CA ARG A 302 -1.80 12.95 -28.32
C ARG A 302 -2.27 14.39 -28.33
N GLU A 303 -3.34 14.68 -29.06
CA GLU A 303 -3.95 16.01 -29.12
C GLU A 303 -2.92 17.15 -29.36
N GLY A 304 -1.97 16.93 -30.28
CA GLY A 304 -0.92 17.91 -30.60
C GLY A 304 0.27 17.94 -29.63
N THR A 305 0.28 17.11 -28.59
CA THR A 305 1.34 17.03 -27.59
C THR A 305 2.24 15.82 -27.82
N ALA A 306 3.54 16.05 -27.97
CA ALA A 306 4.52 14.98 -28.10
C ALA A 306 4.91 14.38 -26.73
N PHE A 307 4.86 13.06 -26.62
CA PHE A 307 5.22 12.30 -25.42
C PHE A 307 6.41 11.38 -25.66
N LEU A 308 7.13 11.11 -24.57
CA LEU A 308 8.17 10.09 -24.45
C LEU A 308 7.67 9.01 -23.48
N GLU A 309 7.74 7.75 -23.89
CA GLU A 309 7.45 6.64 -22.99
C GLU A 309 8.70 6.30 -22.17
N TYR A 310 8.50 6.13 -20.86
CA TYR A 310 9.50 5.69 -19.90
C TYR A 310 9.07 4.37 -19.28
N ARG A 311 10.04 3.53 -18.93
CA ARG A 311 9.79 2.26 -18.23
C ARG A 311 10.73 2.03 -17.06
N LYS A 312 10.27 1.26 -16.08
CA LYS A 312 11.05 0.76 -14.94
C LYS A 312 10.72 -0.72 -14.71
N GLN A 313 11.75 -1.54 -14.54
CA GLN A 313 11.60 -2.92 -14.09
C GLN A 313 11.62 -2.96 -12.55
N LEU A 314 10.76 -3.78 -11.95
CA LEU A 314 10.59 -3.96 -10.50
C LEU A 314 11.18 -5.26 -9.98
#